data_AF-A0A356VA92-F1
#
_entry.id   AF-A0A356VA92-F1
#
_cell.length_a   1.000
_cell.length_b   1.000
_cell.length_c   1.000
_cell.angle_alpha   90.00
_cell.angle_beta   90.00
_cell.angle_gamma   90.00
#
_symmetry.space_group_name_H-M   'P 1'
#
loop_
_entity.id
_entity.type
_entity.pdbx_description
1 polymer ?
#
loop_
_entity_poly.entity_id
_entity_poly.type
_entity_poly.pdbx_seq_one_letter_code
_entity_poly.pdbx_strand_id
1 'polypeptide(L)'
;VHPKIGLSFAQGLRSMLRHDPDVMMVGEVRDPETAEITIRSALTGHLVFSTLHTNDASGGITRLLDMGVEPFLVSSSVLCFIAQRLVRVICRECQEDMPASPALREQFGVRDLPKTLKRGRGCPTCKGTGYRGRTAIYEFLVVDEPIQRLILQRASSHEIARAAQQHGPSAPSGGAGRAGMRPLRQDGWLKIAQGITTPQEVLRVT
;
A
#
# COMPACT_ATOMS: atom_id res chain seq x y z
N VAL A 1 -5.69 14.88 -18.41
CA VAL A 1 -6.12 16.28 -18.13
C VAL A 1 -5.61 17.17 -19.25
N HIS A 2 -6.47 17.98 -19.86
CA HIS A 2 -6.07 18.99 -20.84
C HIS A 2 -6.63 20.36 -20.42
N PRO A 3 -5.89 21.13 -19.60
CA PRO A 3 -6.37 22.40 -19.07
C PRO A 3 -6.74 23.41 -20.16
N LYS A 4 -6.01 23.40 -21.29
CA LYS A 4 -6.23 24.29 -22.45
C LYS A 4 -7.62 24.16 -23.09
N ILE A 5 -8.29 23.01 -22.91
CA ILE A 5 -9.65 22.76 -23.42
C ILE A 5 -10.65 22.55 -22.28
N GLY A 6 -10.27 22.88 -21.04
CA GLY A 6 -11.11 22.71 -19.85
C GLY A 6 -11.24 21.29 -19.32
N LEU A 7 -10.65 20.27 -19.96
CA LEU A 7 -10.83 18.85 -19.61
C LEU A 7 -10.12 18.50 -18.28
N SER A 8 -10.87 18.57 -17.18
CA SER A 8 -10.46 18.18 -15.82
C SER A 8 -10.68 16.67 -15.54
N PHE A 9 -10.17 16.17 -14.40
CA PHE A 9 -10.46 14.81 -13.95
C PHE A 9 -11.97 14.60 -13.72
N ALA A 10 -12.62 15.53 -13.00
CA ALA A 10 -14.05 15.47 -12.73
C ALA A 10 -14.90 15.45 -14.02
N GLN A 11 -14.55 16.26 -15.03
CA GLN A 11 -15.26 16.26 -16.31
C GLN A 11 -15.04 14.96 -17.10
N GLY A 12 -13.80 14.47 -17.16
CA GLY A 12 -13.49 13.20 -17.78
C GLY A 12 -14.25 12.04 -17.14
N LEU A 13 -14.29 12.01 -15.81
CA LEU A 13 -14.98 10.97 -15.04
C LEU A 13 -16.49 10.99 -15.26
N ARG A 14 -17.13 12.16 -15.25
CA ARG A 14 -18.56 12.31 -15.60
C ARG A 14 -18.88 11.86 -17.02
N SER A 15 -17.95 12.04 -17.96
CA SER A 15 -18.14 11.56 -19.33
C SER A 15 -18.00 10.04 -19.41
N MET A 16 -17.03 9.44 -18.71
CA MET A 16 -16.82 7.98 -18.66
C MET A 16 -18.05 7.22 -18.20
N LEU A 17 -18.81 7.76 -17.23
CA LEU A 17 -20.06 7.16 -16.76
C LEU A 17 -21.15 7.00 -17.83
N ARG A 18 -21.03 7.67 -18.99
CA ARG A 18 -21.97 7.52 -20.12
C ARG A 18 -21.50 6.49 -21.16
N HIS A 19 -20.37 5.83 -20.92
CA HIS A 19 -19.81 4.82 -21.82
C HIS A 19 -20.07 3.39 -21.34
N ASP A 20 -20.99 3.20 -20.39
CA ASP A 20 -21.32 1.90 -19.80
C ASP A 20 -20.08 1.11 -19.29
N PRO A 21 -19.21 1.72 -18.45
CA PRO A 21 -18.00 1.04 -18.01
C PRO A 21 -18.30 0.00 -16.92
N ASP A 22 -17.56 -1.11 -16.89
CA ASP A 22 -17.55 -2.02 -15.74
C ASP A 22 -16.45 -1.65 -14.72
N VAL A 23 -15.28 -1.26 -15.25
CA VAL A 23 -14.07 -0.97 -14.48
C VAL A 23 -13.53 0.41 -14.87
N MET A 24 -13.19 1.20 -13.87
CA MET A 24 -12.71 2.57 -14.03
C MET A 24 -11.36 2.74 -13.35
N MET A 25 -10.46 3.51 -13.99
CA MET A 25 -9.19 3.93 -13.39
C MET A 25 -9.15 5.45 -13.31
N VAL A 26 -9.23 5.98 -12.10
CA VAL A 26 -9.00 7.39 -11.81
C VAL A 26 -7.53 7.57 -11.50
N GLY A 27 -6.79 8.33 -12.30
CA GLY A 27 -5.33 8.40 -12.17
C GLY A 27 -4.87 8.77 -10.77
N GLU A 28 -5.45 9.80 -10.17
CA GLU A 28 -5.16 10.27 -8.81
C GLU A 28 -6.33 11.09 -8.28
N VAL A 29 -6.64 10.98 -6.99
CA VAL A 29 -7.62 11.83 -6.29
C VAL A 29 -6.87 12.92 -5.53
N ARG A 30 -6.97 14.17 -6.01
CA ARG A 30 -6.25 15.33 -5.45
C ARG A 30 -7.13 16.29 -4.66
N ASP A 31 -8.39 16.38 -5.04
CA ASP A 31 -9.34 17.39 -4.58
C ASP A 31 -10.67 16.74 -4.16
N PRO A 32 -11.46 17.44 -3.32
CA PRO A 32 -12.75 16.96 -2.83
C PRO A 32 -13.73 16.57 -3.93
N GLU A 33 -13.79 17.32 -5.04
CA GLU A 33 -14.71 17.04 -6.14
C GLU A 33 -14.38 15.70 -6.80
N THR A 34 -13.09 15.47 -7.10
CA THR A 34 -12.63 14.21 -7.69
C THR A 34 -12.85 13.04 -6.73
N ALA A 35 -12.62 13.24 -5.42
CA ALA A 35 -12.88 12.23 -4.40
C ALA A 35 -14.36 11.83 -4.36
N GLU A 36 -15.26 12.81 -4.31
CA GLU A 36 -16.70 12.58 -4.27
C GLU A 36 -17.20 11.82 -5.50
N ILE A 37 -16.81 12.24 -6.71
CA ILE A 37 -17.25 11.57 -7.94
C ILE A 37 -16.68 10.15 -8.02
N THR A 38 -15.43 9.94 -7.60
CA THR A 38 -14.80 8.61 -7.57
C THR A 38 -15.59 7.65 -6.67
N ILE A 39 -15.91 8.10 -5.45
CA ILE A 39 -16.66 7.32 -4.47
C ILE A 39 -18.10 7.05 -4.92
N ARG A 40 -18.79 8.07 -5.46
CA ARG A 40 -20.14 7.89 -6.02
C ARG A 40 -20.16 6.93 -7.21
N SER A 41 -19.14 6.96 -8.07
CA SER A 41 -19.01 6.03 -9.19
C SER A 41 -18.87 4.57 -8.70
N ALA A 42 -18.14 4.35 -7.61
CA ALA A 42 -18.05 3.03 -7.00
C ALA A 42 -19.40 2.55 -6.43
N LEU A 43 -20.19 3.45 -5.82
CA LEU A 43 -21.51 3.14 -5.27
C LEU A 43 -22.58 2.81 -6.32
N THR A 44 -22.37 3.18 -7.59
CA THR A 44 -23.27 2.84 -8.69
C THR A 44 -22.93 1.52 -9.36
N GLY A 45 -22.06 0.70 -8.75
CA GLY A 45 -21.76 -0.66 -9.21
C GLY A 45 -20.48 -0.81 -10.03
N HIS A 46 -19.69 0.26 -10.17
CA HIS A 46 -18.42 0.23 -10.91
C HIS A 46 -17.27 -0.20 -10.02
N LEU A 47 -16.36 -1.03 -10.54
CA LEU A 47 -15.09 -1.27 -9.87
C LEU A 47 -14.13 -0.11 -10.18
N VAL A 48 -13.80 0.69 -9.16
CA VAL A 48 -12.96 1.88 -9.34
C VAL A 48 -11.60 1.68 -8.70
N PHE A 49 -10.55 1.83 -9.50
CA PHE A 49 -9.17 1.95 -9.02
C PHE A 49 -8.76 3.42 -9.01
N SER A 50 -8.06 3.83 -7.96
CA SER A 50 -7.52 5.19 -7.86
C SER A 50 -6.22 5.23 -7.06
N THR A 51 -5.56 6.38 -7.06
CA THR A 51 -4.34 6.60 -6.27
C THR A 51 -4.47 7.82 -5.35
N LEU A 52 -3.80 7.73 -4.21
CA LEU A 52 -3.66 8.78 -3.20
C LEU A 52 -2.18 8.85 -2.77
N HIS A 53 -1.73 10.04 -2.35
CA HIS A 53 -0.39 10.21 -1.80
C HIS A 53 -0.42 10.13 -0.27
N THR A 54 -0.23 8.92 0.26
CA THR A 54 -0.14 8.67 1.70
C THR A 54 1.10 7.84 2.05
N ASN A 55 1.44 7.83 3.34
CA ASN A 55 2.61 7.09 3.84
C ASN A 55 2.33 5.60 4.01
N ASP A 56 1.12 5.27 4.41
CA ASP A 56 0.62 3.94 4.73
C ASP A 56 -0.83 3.78 4.24
N ALA A 57 -1.37 2.57 4.38
CA ALA A 57 -2.69 2.24 3.86
C ALA A 57 -3.81 2.91 4.69
N SER A 58 -3.67 2.96 6.02
CA SER A 58 -4.68 3.59 6.89
C SER A 58 -4.74 5.11 6.72
N GLY A 59 -3.63 5.76 6.39
CA GLY A 59 -3.60 7.18 6.03
C GLY A 59 -4.46 7.50 4.80
N GLY A 60 -4.70 6.53 3.90
CA GLY A 60 -5.62 6.68 2.77
C GLY A 60 -7.06 6.96 3.22
N ILE A 61 -7.49 6.32 4.31
CA ILE A 61 -8.81 6.54 4.93
C ILE A 61 -8.88 7.97 5.45
N THR A 62 -7.95 8.35 6.33
CA THR A 62 -7.92 9.69 6.92
C THR A 62 -7.86 10.77 5.84
N ARG A 63 -7.08 10.55 4.77
CA ARG A 63 -6.98 11.51 3.66
C ARG A 63 -8.32 11.73 2.95
N LEU A 64 -9.12 10.68 2.74
CA LEU A 64 -10.46 10.83 2.15
C LEU A 64 -11.40 11.60 3.09
N LEU A 65 -11.34 11.33 4.40
CA LEU A 65 -12.13 12.06 5.40
C LEU A 65 -11.73 13.54 5.47
N ASP A 66 -10.42 13.84 5.42
CA ASP A 66 -9.89 15.21 5.41
C ASP A 66 -10.29 15.99 4.15
N MET A 67 -10.50 15.29 3.03
CA MET A 67 -11.04 15.87 1.80
C MET A 67 -12.56 16.07 1.85
N GLY A 68 -13.22 15.73 2.96
CA GLY A 68 -14.65 15.92 3.16
C GLY A 68 -15.53 14.78 2.66
N VAL A 69 -14.96 13.61 2.32
CA VAL A 69 -15.77 12.43 2.02
C VAL A 69 -16.40 11.92 3.32
N GLU A 70 -17.71 11.76 3.33
CA GLU A 70 -18.43 11.30 4.52
C GLU A 70 -17.99 9.88 4.93
N PRO A 71 -17.76 9.61 6.24
CA PRO A 71 -17.27 8.31 6.71
C PRO A 71 -18.09 7.12 6.22
N PHE A 72 -19.42 7.26 6.16
CA PHE A 72 -20.30 6.19 5.70
C PHE A 72 -20.04 5.83 4.23
N LEU A 73 -19.71 6.81 3.38
CA LEU A 73 -19.39 6.57 1.98
C LEU A 73 -18.07 5.81 1.87
N VAL A 74 -17.05 6.22 2.64
CA VAL A 74 -15.75 5.52 2.66
C VAL A 74 -15.93 4.07 3.13
N SER A 75 -16.65 3.85 4.24
CA SER A 75 -16.84 2.52 4.82
C SER A 75 -17.64 1.57 3.92
N SER A 76 -18.60 2.10 3.13
CA SER A 76 -19.48 1.29 2.29
C SER A 76 -18.96 1.06 0.86
N SER A 77 -18.13 1.97 0.34
CA SER A 77 -17.67 1.93 -1.06
C SER A 77 -16.24 1.42 -1.24
N VAL A 78 -15.34 1.67 -0.27
CA VAL A 78 -13.93 1.33 -0.43
C VAL A 78 -13.70 -0.10 0.03
N LEU A 79 -13.15 -0.93 -0.86
CA LEU A 79 -12.86 -2.34 -0.56
C LEU A 79 -11.49 -2.53 0.11
N CYS A 80 -10.48 -1.79 -0.34
CA CYS A 80 -9.11 -1.98 0.10
C CYS A 80 -8.26 -0.72 -0.14
N PHE A 81 -7.37 -0.44 0.79
CA PHE A 81 -6.25 0.48 0.60
C PHE A 81 -4.95 -0.31 0.47
N ILE A 82 -4.14 0.04 -0.52
CA ILE A 82 -2.86 -0.61 -0.78
C ILE A 82 -1.76 0.45 -0.69
N ALA A 83 -0.92 0.35 0.33
CA ALA A 83 0.31 1.11 0.37
C ALA A 83 1.43 0.33 -0.35
N GLN A 84 2.19 1.04 -1.17
CA GLN A 84 3.28 0.48 -1.96
C GLN A 84 4.54 1.34 -1.81
N ARG A 85 5.68 0.67 -1.66
CA ARG A 85 7.02 1.29 -1.76
C ARG A 85 7.91 0.45 -2.66
N LEU A 86 8.87 1.10 -3.31
CA LEU A 86 9.87 0.43 -4.14
C LEU A 86 11.20 0.34 -3.40
N VAL A 87 11.72 -0.88 -3.31
CA VAL A 87 13.06 -1.17 -2.79
C VAL A 87 13.96 -1.64 -3.93
N ARG A 88 15.24 -1.29 -3.86
CA ARG A 88 16.23 -1.75 -4.84
C ARG A 88 16.54 -3.24 -4.63
N VAL A 89 16.72 -3.97 -5.72
CA VAL A 89 17.06 -5.40 -5.69
C VAL A 89 18.57 -5.58 -5.65
N ILE A 90 19.07 -6.51 -4.83
CA ILE A 90 20.50 -6.84 -4.75
C ILE A 90 21.02 -7.28 -6.11
N CYS A 91 22.17 -6.76 -6.51
CA CYS A 91 22.80 -7.12 -7.78
C CYS A 91 23.24 -8.59 -7.75
N ARG A 92 22.71 -9.40 -8.67
CA ARG A 92 22.99 -10.85 -8.77
C ARG A 92 24.46 -11.21 -9.01
N GLU A 93 25.21 -10.36 -9.71
CA GLU A 93 26.63 -10.59 -10.04
C GLU A 93 27.58 -10.38 -8.85
N CYS A 94 27.17 -9.54 -7.90
CA CYS A 94 28.04 -9.13 -6.79
C CYS A 94 27.41 -9.36 -5.42
N GLN A 95 26.38 -10.19 -5.36
CA GLN A 95 25.76 -10.60 -4.11
C GLN A 95 26.75 -11.43 -3.29
N GLU A 96 26.79 -11.18 -1.99
CA GLU A 96 27.61 -11.90 -1.03
C GLU A 96 26.88 -12.00 0.31
N ASP A 97 27.32 -12.95 1.13
CA ASP A 97 26.83 -13.08 2.49
C ASP A 97 27.47 -12.03 3.41
N MET A 98 26.66 -11.50 4.31
CA MET A 98 27.11 -10.65 5.41
C MET A 98 26.52 -11.17 6.73
N PRO A 99 27.23 -11.04 7.85
CA PRO A 99 26.66 -11.39 9.15
C PRO A 99 25.46 -10.50 9.47
N ALA A 100 24.37 -11.10 9.95
CA ALA A 100 23.19 -10.35 10.36
C ALA A 100 23.49 -9.61 11.68
N SER A 101 23.22 -8.30 11.70
CA SER A 101 23.36 -7.52 12.94
C SER A 101 22.25 -7.90 13.94
N PRO A 102 22.57 -8.19 15.22
CA PRO A 102 21.56 -8.45 16.24
C PRO A 102 20.51 -7.34 16.39
N ALA A 103 20.89 -6.08 16.09
CA ALA A 103 19.99 -4.92 16.13
C ALA A 103 18.79 -5.05 15.17
N LEU A 104 18.92 -5.87 14.11
CA LEU A 104 17.83 -6.11 13.16
C LEU A 104 16.62 -6.80 13.82
N ARG A 105 16.82 -7.55 14.91
CA ARG A 105 15.71 -8.19 15.64
C ARG A 105 14.70 -7.17 16.15
N GLU A 106 15.20 -6.11 16.77
CA GLU A 106 14.37 -5.03 17.30
C GLU A 106 13.81 -4.16 16.16
N GLN A 107 14.65 -3.77 15.21
CA GLN A 107 14.24 -2.88 14.11
C GLN A 107 13.10 -3.44 13.24
N PHE A 108 13.07 -4.76 13.06
CA PHE A 108 12.07 -5.44 12.24
C PHE A 108 11.04 -6.23 13.07
N GLY A 109 11.18 -6.30 14.40
CA GLY A 109 10.28 -7.06 15.27
C GLY A 109 10.33 -8.57 15.04
N VAL A 110 11.51 -9.12 14.72
CA VAL A 110 11.69 -10.52 14.30
C VAL A 110 12.40 -11.34 15.37
N ARG A 111 11.84 -12.51 15.67
CA ARG A 111 12.41 -13.45 16.65
C ARG A 111 13.57 -14.23 16.05
N ASP A 112 13.34 -14.80 14.87
CA ASP A 112 14.29 -15.65 14.18
C ASP A 112 15.10 -14.84 13.17
N LEU A 113 16.29 -14.43 13.61
CA LEU A 113 17.25 -13.74 12.75
C LEU A 113 18.16 -14.78 12.05
N PRO A 114 18.23 -14.81 10.71
CA PRO A 114 19.22 -15.61 10.00
C PRO A 114 20.64 -15.25 10.45
N LYS A 115 21.55 -16.22 10.48
CA LYS A 115 22.97 -15.95 10.82
C LYS A 115 23.62 -15.00 9.79
N THR A 116 23.25 -15.16 8.53
CA THR A 116 23.74 -14.36 7.40
C THR A 116 22.58 -13.78 6.60
N LEU A 117 22.82 -12.61 6.02
CA LEU A 117 21.95 -11.94 5.05
C LEU A 117 22.73 -11.67 3.77
N LYS A 118 22.03 -11.36 2.68
CA LYS A 118 22.68 -10.97 1.42
C LYS A 118 22.89 -9.46 1.34
N ARG A 119 23.99 -9.05 0.74
CA ARG A 119 24.26 -7.67 0.29
C ARG A 119 24.94 -7.69 -1.07
N GLY A 120 24.91 -6.58 -1.79
CA GLY A 120 25.74 -6.39 -2.98
C GLY A 120 27.00 -5.59 -2.65
N ARG A 121 28.18 -6.13 -2.95
CA ARG A 121 29.46 -5.44 -2.71
C ARG A 121 29.73 -4.27 -3.66
N GLY A 122 29.06 -4.26 -4.82
CA GLY A 122 29.32 -3.32 -5.91
C GLY A 122 30.23 -3.93 -6.99
N CYS A 123 29.85 -3.77 -8.25
CA CYS A 123 30.62 -4.24 -9.41
C CYS A 123 30.30 -3.39 -10.65
N PRO A 124 31.03 -3.54 -11.77
CA PRO A 124 30.73 -2.82 -13.01
C PRO A 124 29.29 -2.99 -13.51
N THR A 125 28.70 -4.18 -13.37
CA THR A 125 27.32 -4.48 -13.82
C THR A 125 26.26 -3.64 -13.09
N CYS A 126 26.47 -3.33 -11.81
CA CYS A 126 25.60 -2.44 -11.03
C CYS A 126 26.17 -1.04 -10.85
N LYS A 127 27.22 -0.68 -11.59
CA LYS A 127 27.92 0.61 -11.51
C LYS A 127 28.35 0.95 -10.07
N GLY A 128 28.84 -0.06 -9.35
CA GLY A 128 29.30 0.09 -7.97
C GLY A 128 28.21 0.24 -6.91
N THR A 129 26.92 0.27 -7.27
CA THR A 129 25.85 0.54 -6.29
C THR A 129 25.52 -0.65 -5.37
N GLY A 130 25.84 -1.87 -5.80
CA GLY A 130 25.40 -3.11 -5.14
C GLY A 130 23.96 -3.52 -5.48
N TYR A 131 23.23 -2.72 -6.26
CA TYR A 131 21.82 -2.98 -6.60
C TYR A 131 21.57 -2.95 -8.11
N ARG A 132 20.62 -3.75 -8.59
CA ARG A 132 20.17 -3.72 -9.99
C ARG A 132 18.69 -4.07 -10.08
N GLY A 133 17.87 -3.12 -10.52
CA GLY A 133 16.42 -3.26 -10.57
C GLY A 133 15.74 -2.89 -9.26
N ARG A 134 14.40 -2.97 -9.25
CA ARG A 134 13.54 -2.62 -8.12
C ARG A 134 12.43 -3.66 -7.99
N THR A 135 11.94 -3.86 -6.77
CA THR A 135 10.74 -4.64 -6.48
C THR A 135 9.88 -3.86 -5.48
N ALA A 136 8.59 -4.16 -5.45
CA ALA A 136 7.64 -3.45 -4.60
C ALA A 136 7.41 -4.19 -3.29
N ILE A 137 7.38 -3.50 -2.16
CA ILE A 137 6.82 -4.01 -0.90
C ILE A 137 5.42 -3.44 -0.72
N TYR A 138 4.55 -4.23 -0.11
CA TYR A 138 3.13 -3.93 -0.04
C TYR A 138 2.58 -4.03 1.37
N GLU A 139 1.55 -3.22 1.62
CA GLU A 139 0.69 -3.28 2.79
C GLU A 139 -0.75 -3.17 2.31
N PHE A 140 -1.54 -4.21 2.62
CA PHE A 140 -2.92 -4.34 2.20
C PHE A 140 -3.84 -4.18 3.40
N LEU A 141 -4.62 -3.11 3.40
CA LEU A 141 -5.67 -2.86 4.38
C LEU A 141 -7.02 -3.13 3.72
N VAL A 142 -7.64 -4.26 4.07
CA VAL A 142 -8.99 -4.60 3.60
C VAL A 142 -10.00 -3.93 4.52
N VAL A 143 -11.02 -3.30 3.94
CA VAL A 143 -12.08 -2.63 4.71
C VAL A 143 -13.18 -3.65 5.00
N ASP A 144 -13.02 -4.38 6.09
CA ASP A 144 -14.01 -5.31 6.64
C ASP A 144 -14.82 -4.68 7.79
N GLU A 145 -15.74 -5.42 8.39
CA GLU A 145 -16.68 -4.87 9.39
C GLU A 145 -16.00 -4.17 10.59
N PRO A 146 -14.94 -4.72 11.22
CA PRO A 146 -14.18 -4.00 12.25
C PRO A 146 -13.62 -2.66 11.76
N ILE A 147 -13.03 -2.64 10.57
CA ILE A 147 -12.46 -1.41 10.00
C ILE A 147 -13.57 -0.41 9.63
N GLN A 148 -14.69 -0.87 9.08
CA GLN A 148 -15.86 -0.04 8.79
C GLN A 148 -16.36 0.68 10.03
N ARG A 149 -16.48 -0.01 11.17
CA ARG A 149 -16.89 0.60 12.44
C ARG A 149 -15.93 1.70 12.88
N LEU A 150 -14.62 1.46 12.76
CA LEU A 150 -13.60 2.46 13.08
C LEU A 150 -13.63 3.68 12.16
N ILE A 151 -13.89 3.48 10.86
CA ILE A 151 -14.08 4.57 9.90
C ILE A 151 -15.27 5.44 10.32
N LEU A 152 -16.42 4.82 10.64
CA LEU A 152 -17.63 5.53 11.08
C LEU A 152 -17.42 6.33 12.37
N GLN A 153 -16.59 5.80 13.28
CA GLN A 153 -16.20 6.47 14.52
C GLN A 153 -15.13 7.55 14.32
N ARG A 154 -14.64 7.74 13.08
CA ARG A 154 -13.52 8.64 12.75
C ARG A 154 -12.28 8.36 13.60
N ALA A 155 -12.00 7.07 13.84
CA ALA A 155 -10.82 6.64 14.59
C ALA A 155 -9.53 7.09 13.89
N SER A 156 -8.45 7.20 14.65
CA SER A 156 -7.15 7.59 14.11
C SER A 156 -6.59 6.53 13.14
N SER A 157 -5.73 6.96 12.21
CA SER A 157 -5.03 6.06 11.29
C SER A 157 -4.23 4.97 12.03
N HIS A 158 -3.72 5.29 13.21
CA HIS A 158 -2.98 4.36 14.06
C HIS A 158 -3.89 3.29 14.67
N GLU A 159 -5.08 3.67 15.18
CA GLU A 159 -6.06 2.71 15.69
C GLU A 159 -6.57 1.77 14.60
N ILE A 160 -6.86 2.33 13.42
CA ILE A 160 -7.27 1.56 12.24
C ILE A 160 -6.16 0.59 11.81
N ALA A 161 -4.91 1.05 11.72
CA ALA A 161 -3.77 0.18 11.38
C ALA A 161 -3.56 -0.93 12.40
N ARG A 162 -3.69 -0.64 13.70
CA ARG A 162 -3.59 -1.64 14.76
C ARG A 162 -4.69 -2.69 14.64
N ALA A 163 -5.94 -2.27 14.44
CA ALA A 163 -7.06 -3.18 14.24
C ALA A 163 -6.85 -4.04 12.99
N ALA A 164 -6.42 -3.45 11.88
CA ALA A 164 -6.13 -4.18 10.64
C ALA A 164 -5.01 -5.22 10.82
N GLN A 165 -4.00 -4.95 11.65
CA GLN A 165 -2.94 -5.93 11.95
C GLN A 165 -3.41 -7.07 12.87
N GLN A 166 -4.39 -6.80 13.73
CA GLN A 166 -4.93 -7.78 14.66
C GLN A 166 -6.02 -8.66 14.03
N HIS A 167 -6.75 -8.12 13.06
CA HIS A 167 -7.87 -8.79 12.40
C HIS A 167 -7.52 -9.05 10.93
N GLY A 168 -7.46 -10.33 10.53
CA GLY A 168 -7.36 -10.69 9.12
C GLY A 168 -8.70 -10.53 8.41
N PRO A 169 -8.69 -10.32 7.07
CA PRO A 169 -9.92 -10.13 6.32
C PRO A 169 -10.88 -11.29 6.58
N SER A 170 -12.10 -10.96 6.97
CA SER A 170 -13.18 -11.93 7.17
C SER A 170 -13.47 -12.59 5.81
N ALA A 171 -12.85 -13.74 5.53
CA ALA A 171 -13.08 -14.44 4.28
C ALA A 171 -14.56 -14.88 4.20
N PRO A 172 -15.27 -14.69 3.09
CA PRO A 172 -16.64 -15.20 2.92
C PRO A 172 -16.71 -16.73 2.83
N SER A 173 -15.58 -17.45 2.84
CA SER A 173 -15.55 -18.87 2.54
C SER A 173 -14.33 -19.56 3.18
N GLY A 174 -14.53 -20.10 4.40
CA GLY A 174 -13.96 -21.36 4.92
C GLY A 174 -12.44 -21.63 4.88
N GLY A 175 -11.60 -20.71 4.42
CA GLY A 175 -10.15 -20.89 4.31
C GLY A 175 -9.40 -20.38 5.54
N ALA A 176 -8.83 -21.31 6.30
CA ALA A 176 -7.86 -21.17 7.38
C ALA A 176 -7.36 -19.75 7.72
N GLY A 177 -7.72 -19.29 8.94
CA GLY A 177 -7.06 -18.28 9.79
C GLY A 177 -6.14 -17.29 9.07
N ARG A 178 -6.70 -16.19 8.56
CA ARG A 178 -5.90 -15.20 7.85
C ARG A 178 -5.20 -14.28 8.85
N ALA A 179 -3.87 -14.23 8.78
CA ALA A 179 -3.07 -13.21 9.46
C ALA A 179 -3.60 -11.81 9.08
N GLY A 180 -3.59 -10.88 10.04
CA GLY A 180 -3.95 -9.48 9.81
C GLY A 180 -3.09 -8.80 8.73
N MET A 181 -3.45 -7.56 8.42
CA MET A 181 -2.65 -6.67 7.56
C MET A 181 -1.18 -6.78 7.92
N ARG A 182 -0.34 -7.05 6.91
CA ARG A 182 1.11 -7.04 7.03
C ARG A 182 1.63 -5.64 6.74
N PRO A 183 2.34 -4.98 7.69
CA PRO A 183 2.93 -3.68 7.43
C PRO A 183 4.03 -3.74 6.36
N LEU A 184 4.29 -2.62 5.69
CA LEU A 184 5.35 -2.50 4.68
C LEU A 184 6.70 -3.04 5.17
N ARG A 185 7.07 -2.72 6.41
CA ARG A 185 8.34 -3.13 7.01
C ARG A 185 8.44 -4.66 7.16
N GLN A 186 7.33 -5.33 7.49
CA GLN A 186 7.29 -6.78 7.64
C GLN A 186 7.31 -7.48 6.27
N ASP A 187 6.64 -6.93 5.25
CA ASP A 187 6.77 -7.44 3.87
C ASP A 187 8.21 -7.27 3.35
N GLY A 188 8.83 -6.13 3.65
CA GLY A 188 10.25 -5.90 3.38
C GLY A 188 11.17 -6.90 4.08
N TRP A 189 10.87 -7.28 5.32
CA TRP A 189 11.62 -8.33 6.03
C TRP A 189 11.60 -9.67 5.30
N LEU A 190 10.44 -10.09 4.77
CA LEU A 190 10.35 -11.33 4.01
C LEU A 190 11.26 -11.31 2.79
N LYS A 191 11.36 -10.17 2.11
CA LYS A 191 12.26 -9.99 0.97
C LYS A 191 13.74 -9.95 1.36
N ILE A 192 14.05 -9.42 2.54
CA ILE A 192 15.41 -9.47 3.10
C ILE A 192 15.81 -10.92 3.39
N ALA A 193 14.92 -11.68 4.05
CA ALA A 193 15.16 -13.09 4.37
C ALA A 193 15.35 -13.95 3.10
N GLN A 194 14.70 -13.58 2.00
CA GLN A 194 14.86 -14.21 0.68
C GLN A 194 16.11 -13.73 -0.09
N GLY A 195 16.87 -12.78 0.45
CA GLY A 195 18.06 -12.22 -0.22
C GLY A 195 17.73 -11.34 -1.44
N ILE A 196 16.51 -10.80 -1.54
CA ILE A 196 16.08 -9.97 -2.66
C ILE A 196 16.53 -8.51 -2.48
N THR A 197 16.44 -7.99 -1.26
CA THR A 197 16.80 -6.62 -0.90
C THR A 197 17.59 -6.60 0.42
N THR A 198 18.07 -5.44 0.83
CA THR A 198 18.84 -5.26 2.07
C THR A 198 18.01 -4.60 3.17
N PRO A 199 18.40 -4.78 4.46
CA PRO A 199 17.82 -4.02 5.56
C PRO A 199 17.86 -2.51 5.36
N GLN A 200 18.96 -1.97 4.82
CA GLN A 200 19.08 -0.53 4.59
C GLN A 200 18.04 -0.02 3.60
N GLU A 201 17.72 -0.80 2.57
CA GLU A 201 16.71 -0.39 1.59
C GLU A 201 15.29 -0.36 2.15
N VAL A 202 14.94 -1.32 3.01
CA VAL A 202 13.61 -1.34 3.63
C VAL A 202 13.47 -0.20 4.63
N LEU A 203 14.45 -0.01 5.53
CA LEU A 203 14.42 1.07 6.52
C LEU A 203 14.39 2.47 5.88
N ARG A 204 14.94 2.64 4.68
CA ARG A 204 14.91 3.92 3.95
C ARG A 204 13.50 4.33 3.53
N VAL A 205 12.58 3.37 3.33
CA VAL A 205 11.27 3.63 2.72
C VAL A 205 10.09 3.29 3.62
N THR A 206 10.33 2.80 4.85
CA THR A 206 9.30 2.40 5.84
C THR A 206 9.55 2.96 7.22
#